data_AF-A0A7J3EMR1-F1
#
_entry.id   AF-A0A7J3EMR1-F1
#
_cell.length_a   1.000
_cell.length_b   1.000
_cell.length_c   1.000
_cell.angle_alpha   90.00
_cell.angle_beta   90.00
_cell.angle_gamma   90.00
#
_symmetry.space_group_name_H-M   'P 1'
#
loop_
_entity.id
_entity.type
_entity.pdbx_description
1 polymer ?
#
loop_
_entity_poly.entity_id
_entity_poly.type
_entity_poly.pdbx_seq_one_letter_code
_entity_poly.pdbx_strand_id
1 'polypeptide(L)'
;KMYATVVYEFGSREEMTPEKLRKLGFSESRALKIYDASRKSMGADLSEVDVERIRDFVNVILNLYELRDRLSEYLSQVMREVAPNITELVGPTLGARLLSLAGSLEDLAKMPASTIQVLGAEKALFRALRTGGRPPKHGVLFQYPEIHTAPKWQRGKIARAVATKLAIAAKADYFTGRFIADKLKKDLQERIAEIKELYAKPPAKPMPEKVKGPERPPFKRGRRGRGGR
;
A
#
# COMPACT_ATOMS: atom_id res chain seq x y z
N LYS A 1 -4.95 14.09 -10.55
CA LYS A 1 -4.55 14.77 -11.80
C LYS A 1 -5.77 15.05 -12.68
N MET A 2 -6.45 14.03 -13.24
CA MET A 2 -7.57 14.24 -14.19
C MET A 2 -8.68 15.21 -13.72
N TYR A 3 -9.19 15.06 -12.49
CA TYR A 3 -10.19 15.98 -11.95
C TYR A 3 -9.67 17.42 -11.84
N ALA A 4 -8.45 17.60 -11.30
CA ALA A 4 -7.80 18.89 -11.22
C ALA A 4 -7.61 19.52 -12.62
N THR A 5 -7.20 18.75 -13.62
CA THR A 5 -7.10 19.23 -15.01
C THR A 5 -8.45 19.72 -15.54
N VAL A 6 -9.54 18.98 -15.31
CA VAL A 6 -10.88 19.41 -15.72
C VAL A 6 -11.29 20.72 -15.03
N VAL A 7 -11.09 20.84 -13.71
CA VAL A 7 -11.45 22.07 -12.99
C VAL A 7 -10.59 23.25 -13.44
N TYR A 8 -9.31 23.04 -13.71
CA TYR A 8 -8.41 24.09 -14.19
C TYR A 8 -8.82 24.61 -15.58
N GLU A 9 -9.03 23.68 -16.52
CA GLU A 9 -9.31 23.99 -17.94
C GLU A 9 -10.68 24.60 -18.17
N PHE A 10 -11.71 24.15 -17.42
CA PHE A 10 -13.07 24.62 -17.62
C PHE A 10 -13.48 25.70 -16.62
N GLY A 11 -13.08 25.60 -15.35
CA GLY A 11 -13.53 26.49 -14.27
C GLY A 11 -15.05 26.39 -14.02
N SER A 12 -15.84 26.93 -14.94
CA SER A 12 -17.30 26.85 -14.96
C SER A 12 -17.81 25.61 -15.71
N ARG A 13 -18.97 25.11 -15.28
CA ARG A 13 -19.71 24.02 -15.93
C ARG A 13 -20.25 24.41 -17.31
N GLU A 14 -20.42 25.69 -17.58
CA GLU A 14 -20.98 26.20 -18.84
C GLU A 14 -19.98 26.11 -19.99
N GLU A 15 -18.69 26.20 -19.68
CA GLU A 15 -17.61 26.10 -20.67
C GLU A 15 -17.31 24.65 -21.10
N MET A 16 -17.92 23.67 -20.40
CA MET A 16 -17.72 22.25 -20.67
C MET A 16 -18.37 21.83 -21.97
N THR A 17 -17.56 21.40 -22.95
CA THR A 17 -18.05 20.80 -24.19
C THR A 17 -17.51 19.37 -24.36
N PRO A 18 -18.27 18.46 -25.01
CA PRO A 18 -17.80 17.10 -25.27
C PRO A 18 -16.48 17.06 -26.05
N GLU A 19 -16.25 18.03 -26.95
CA GLU A 19 -15.02 18.14 -27.73
C GLU A 19 -13.80 18.49 -26.86
N LYS A 20 -13.92 19.51 -26.00
CA LYS A 20 -12.84 19.87 -25.06
C LYS A 20 -12.56 18.73 -24.08
N LEU A 21 -13.59 18.02 -23.60
CA LEU A 21 -13.40 16.84 -22.75
C LEU A 21 -12.68 15.70 -23.49
N ARG A 22 -12.96 15.49 -24.78
CA ARG A 22 -12.19 14.53 -25.60
C ARG A 22 -10.73 14.94 -25.73
N LYS A 23 -10.43 16.24 -25.91
CA LYS A 23 -9.04 16.75 -25.95
C LYS A 23 -8.27 16.46 -24.67
N LEU A 24 -8.95 16.40 -23.52
CA LEU A 24 -8.35 16.01 -22.23
C LEU A 24 -8.20 14.48 -22.03
N GLY A 25 -8.53 13.68 -23.04
CA GLY A 25 -8.35 12.22 -23.03
C GLY A 25 -9.53 11.42 -22.49
N PHE A 26 -10.72 12.02 -22.37
CA PHE A 26 -11.93 11.26 -22.05
C PHE A 26 -12.47 10.51 -23.27
N SER A 27 -12.96 9.29 -23.06
CA SER A 27 -13.69 8.55 -24.09
C SER A 27 -14.98 9.28 -24.46
N GLU A 28 -15.44 9.13 -25.71
CA GLU A 28 -16.69 9.74 -26.21
C GLU A 28 -17.88 9.50 -25.27
N SER A 29 -18.06 8.25 -24.83
CA SER A 29 -19.11 7.86 -23.89
C SER A 29 -19.01 8.54 -22.52
N ARG A 30 -17.79 8.80 -22.02
CA ARG A 30 -17.58 9.48 -20.73
C ARG A 30 -17.73 10.98 -20.87
N ALA A 31 -17.21 11.57 -21.95
CA ALA A 31 -17.34 12.99 -22.25
C ALA A 31 -18.82 13.41 -22.36
N LEU A 32 -19.64 12.63 -23.07
CA LEU A 32 -21.09 12.87 -23.17
C LEU A 32 -21.77 12.78 -21.79
N LYS A 33 -21.47 11.75 -20.99
CA LYS A 33 -22.04 11.63 -19.64
C LYS A 33 -21.68 12.80 -18.73
N ILE A 34 -20.44 13.28 -18.81
CA ILE A 34 -19.97 14.43 -18.01
C ILE A 34 -20.69 15.70 -18.45
N TYR A 35 -20.82 15.91 -19.76
CA TYR A 35 -21.55 17.05 -20.33
C TYR A 35 -23.04 17.04 -19.96
N ASP A 36 -23.71 15.89 -20.09
CA ASP A 36 -25.12 15.77 -19.69
C ASP A 36 -25.31 16.03 -18.19
N ALA A 37 -24.37 15.56 -17.36
CA ALA A 37 -24.37 15.81 -15.93
C ALA A 37 -24.09 17.29 -15.59
N SER A 38 -23.25 17.98 -16.35
CA SER A 38 -22.98 19.41 -16.13
C SER A 38 -24.22 20.26 -16.42
N ARG A 39 -24.97 19.95 -17.49
CA ARG A 39 -26.23 20.61 -17.87
C ARG A 39 -27.37 20.38 -16.89
N LYS A 40 -27.44 19.18 -16.28
CA LYS A 40 -28.47 18.82 -15.28
C LYS A 40 -28.05 19.11 -13.84
N SER A 41 -26.90 19.74 -13.64
CA SER A 41 -26.34 19.95 -12.32
C SER A 41 -27.19 20.92 -11.50
N MET A 42 -27.62 20.49 -10.32
CA MET A 42 -28.27 21.35 -9.31
C MET A 42 -27.25 22.13 -8.45
N GLY A 43 -25.98 22.17 -8.85
CA GLY A 43 -24.95 22.93 -8.14
C GLY A 43 -25.22 24.43 -8.17
N ALA A 44 -24.67 25.16 -7.19
CA ALA A 44 -24.73 26.62 -7.16
C ALA A 44 -23.89 27.23 -8.29
N ASP A 45 -24.32 28.39 -8.77
CA ASP A 45 -23.51 29.22 -9.65
C ASP A 45 -22.35 29.83 -8.85
N LEU A 46 -21.18 29.88 -9.48
CA LEU A 46 -19.97 30.43 -8.89
C LEU A 46 -19.68 31.78 -9.54
N SER A 47 -19.25 32.76 -8.76
CA SER A 47 -18.76 34.02 -9.32
C SER A 47 -17.41 33.79 -10.02
N GLU A 48 -17.07 34.64 -10.99
CA GLU A 48 -15.77 34.58 -11.66
C GLU A 48 -14.60 34.69 -10.68
N VAL A 49 -14.77 35.49 -9.61
CA VAL A 49 -13.77 35.62 -8.54
C VAL A 49 -13.57 34.29 -7.82
N ASP A 50 -14.66 33.58 -7.48
CA ASP A 50 -14.58 32.28 -6.81
C ASP A 50 -13.96 31.21 -7.72
N VAL A 51 -14.33 31.21 -9.01
CA VAL A 51 -13.76 30.31 -10.02
C VAL A 51 -12.25 30.54 -10.17
N GLU A 52 -11.80 31.79 -10.19
CA GLU A 52 -10.38 32.13 -10.25
C GLU A 52 -9.63 31.60 -9.01
N ARG A 53 -10.17 31.79 -7.80
CA ARG A 53 -9.55 31.24 -6.57
C ARG A 53 -9.46 29.72 -6.58
N ILE A 54 -10.48 29.05 -7.11
CA ILE A 54 -10.47 27.59 -7.26
C ILE A 54 -9.40 27.19 -8.29
N ARG A 55 -9.31 27.88 -9.44
CA ARG A 55 -8.28 27.63 -10.46
C ARG A 55 -6.87 27.80 -9.90
N ASP A 56 -6.62 28.84 -9.11
CA ASP A 56 -5.32 29.06 -8.43
C ASP A 56 -4.94 27.87 -7.55
N PHE A 57 -5.87 27.41 -6.71
CA PHE A 57 -5.63 26.26 -5.83
C PHE A 57 -5.37 24.97 -6.63
N VAL A 58 -6.14 24.75 -7.69
CA VAL A 58 -5.99 23.60 -8.57
C VAL A 58 -4.67 23.64 -9.33
N ASN A 59 -4.20 24.83 -9.73
CA ASN A 59 -2.89 25.02 -10.35
C ASN A 59 -1.76 24.56 -9.40
N VAL A 60 -1.83 24.91 -8.12
CA VAL A 60 -0.88 24.41 -7.11
C VAL A 60 -0.89 22.88 -7.06
N ILE A 61 -2.07 22.25 -7.09
CA ILE A 61 -2.18 20.78 -7.12
C ILE A 61 -1.51 20.20 -8.38
N LEU A 62 -1.74 20.79 -9.55
CA LEU A 62 -1.12 20.33 -10.80
C LEU A 62 0.40 20.46 -10.75
N ASN A 63 0.91 21.58 -10.25
CA ASN A 63 2.35 21.80 -10.05
C ASN A 63 2.95 20.78 -9.07
N LEU A 64 2.23 20.39 -8.01
CA LEU A 64 2.65 19.33 -7.09
C LEU A 64 2.71 17.95 -7.77
N TYR A 65 1.78 17.66 -8.69
CA TYR A 65 1.85 16.44 -9.50
C TYR A 65 3.09 16.42 -10.40
N GLU A 66 3.39 17.53 -11.07
CA GLU A 66 4.58 17.64 -11.92
C GLU A 66 5.88 17.55 -11.12
N LEU A 67 5.94 18.20 -9.96
CA LEU A 67 7.06 18.09 -9.05
C LEU A 67 7.26 16.63 -8.59
N ARG A 68 6.19 15.95 -8.22
CA ARG A 68 6.24 14.52 -7.84
C ARG A 68 6.74 13.66 -8.99
N ASP A 69 6.30 13.91 -10.22
CA ASP A 69 6.72 13.15 -11.40
C ASP A 69 8.23 13.36 -11.65
N ARG A 70 8.73 14.61 -11.57
CA ARG A 70 10.18 14.92 -11.65
C ARG A 70 11.00 14.26 -10.55
N LEU A 71 10.53 14.30 -9.30
CA LEU A 71 11.20 13.63 -8.18
C LEU A 71 11.20 12.11 -8.33
N SER A 72 10.16 11.53 -8.92
CA SER A 72 10.09 10.08 -9.16
C SER A 72 11.09 9.65 -10.23
N GLU A 73 11.26 10.46 -11.29
CA GLU A 73 12.27 10.25 -12.33
C GLU A 73 13.69 10.34 -11.75
N TYR A 74 13.97 11.39 -10.99
CA TYR A 74 15.25 11.56 -10.29
C TYR A 74 15.54 10.38 -9.34
N LEU A 75 14.54 9.98 -8.55
CA LEU A 75 14.66 8.83 -7.65
C LEU A 75 14.97 7.53 -8.42
N SER A 76 14.35 7.33 -9.58
CA SER A 76 14.59 6.18 -10.44
C SER A 76 16.04 6.13 -10.93
N GLN A 77 16.60 7.28 -11.34
CA GLN A 77 17.99 7.40 -11.79
C GLN A 77 18.97 7.09 -10.65
N VAL A 78 18.82 7.78 -9.51
CA VAL A 78 19.71 7.60 -8.35
C VAL A 78 19.64 6.17 -7.81
N MET A 79 18.45 5.57 -7.74
CA MET A 79 18.32 4.22 -7.18
C MET A 79 18.93 3.16 -8.11
N ARG A 80 18.89 3.34 -9.44
CA ARG A 80 19.59 2.46 -10.40
C ARG A 80 21.11 2.53 -10.25
N GLU A 81 21.65 3.69 -9.89
CA GLU A 81 23.08 3.87 -9.64
C GLU A 81 23.49 3.26 -8.30
N VAL A 82 22.76 3.57 -7.23
CA VAL A 82 23.12 3.19 -5.85
C VAL A 82 22.81 1.73 -5.53
N ALA A 83 21.69 1.22 -6.01
CA ALA A 83 21.20 -0.11 -5.66
C ALA A 83 20.41 -0.74 -6.84
N PRO A 84 21.13 -1.10 -7.93
CA PRO A 84 20.52 -1.65 -9.14
C PRO A 84 19.79 -2.98 -8.88
N ASN A 85 20.28 -3.85 -7.99
CA ASN A 85 19.63 -5.13 -7.72
C ASN A 85 18.31 -4.97 -6.97
N ILE A 86 18.27 -4.10 -5.95
CA ILE A 86 17.01 -3.78 -5.25
C ILE A 86 16.02 -3.14 -6.22
N THR A 87 16.47 -2.22 -7.07
CA THR A 87 15.63 -1.51 -8.03
C THR A 87 14.93 -2.48 -8.99
N GLU A 88 15.66 -3.44 -9.54
CA GLU A 88 15.10 -4.39 -10.48
C GLU A 88 14.11 -5.38 -9.82
N LEU A 89 14.30 -5.68 -8.53
CA LEU A 89 13.40 -6.57 -7.79
C LEU A 89 12.07 -5.92 -7.38
N VAL A 90 12.10 -4.70 -6.83
CA VAL A 90 10.92 -4.08 -6.21
C VAL A 90 10.55 -2.71 -6.76
N GLY A 91 11.34 -2.18 -7.68
CA GLY A 91 11.21 -0.84 -8.22
C GLY A 91 11.87 0.24 -7.33
N PRO A 92 12.15 1.42 -7.91
CA PRO A 92 12.92 2.46 -7.24
C PRO A 92 12.20 3.04 -6.02
N THR A 93 10.89 3.26 -6.10
CA THR A 93 10.11 3.87 -5.02
C THR A 93 10.07 3.01 -3.75
N LEU A 94 9.87 1.69 -3.89
CA LEU A 94 9.85 0.78 -2.76
C LEU A 94 11.28 0.52 -2.25
N GLY A 95 12.25 0.41 -3.15
CA GLY A 95 13.67 0.29 -2.80
C GLY A 95 14.17 1.46 -1.95
N ALA A 96 13.93 2.70 -2.40
CA ALA A 96 14.29 3.90 -1.66
C ALA A 96 13.60 4.00 -0.30
N ARG A 97 12.35 3.54 -0.20
CA ARG A 97 11.63 3.48 1.08
C ARG A 97 12.25 2.48 2.05
N LEU A 98 12.73 1.34 1.55
CA LEU A 98 13.47 0.37 2.36
C LEU A 98 14.78 0.96 2.88
N LEU A 99 15.53 1.67 2.03
CA LEU A 99 16.75 2.38 2.45
C LEU A 99 16.45 3.45 3.50
N SER A 100 15.40 4.24 3.31
CA SER A 100 14.99 5.26 4.26
C SER A 100 14.62 4.68 5.63
N LEU A 101 14.00 3.50 5.68
CA LEU A 101 13.66 2.83 6.93
C LEU A 101 14.86 2.14 7.58
N ALA A 102 15.80 1.64 6.77
CA ALA A 102 17.02 1.03 7.26
C ALA A 102 18.04 2.06 7.78
N GLY A 103 18.01 3.28 7.23
CA GLY A 103 18.96 4.36 7.50
C GLY A 103 20.01 4.50 6.40
N SER A 104 20.53 3.38 5.90
CA SER A 104 21.51 3.34 4.82
C SER A 104 21.44 2.03 4.03
N LEU A 105 22.12 1.98 2.87
CA LEU A 105 22.30 0.74 2.11
C LEU A 105 23.14 -0.28 2.89
N GLU A 106 24.15 0.19 3.63
CA GLU A 106 24.98 -0.65 4.49
C GLU A 106 24.15 -1.35 5.57
N ASP A 107 23.31 -0.59 6.28
CA ASP A 107 22.44 -1.12 7.33
C ASP A 107 21.45 -2.13 6.75
N LEU A 108 20.85 -1.81 5.59
CA LEU A 108 19.95 -2.73 4.90
C LEU A 108 20.65 -4.03 4.49
N ALA A 109 21.91 -3.97 4.04
CA ALA A 109 22.70 -5.15 3.68
C ALA A 109 23.05 -6.03 4.89
N LYS A 110 23.18 -5.44 6.08
CA LYS A 110 23.43 -6.15 7.35
C LYS A 110 22.15 -6.77 7.95
N MET A 111 20.97 -6.25 7.60
CA MET A 111 19.71 -6.76 8.13
C MET A 111 19.41 -8.20 7.68
N PRO A 112 18.83 -9.04 8.56
CA PRO A 112 18.29 -10.33 8.15
C PRO A 112 16.98 -10.15 7.39
N ALA A 113 16.63 -11.15 6.56
CA ALA A 113 15.38 -11.15 5.80
C ALA A 113 14.13 -11.01 6.68
N SER A 114 14.15 -11.53 7.91
CA SER A 114 13.06 -11.40 8.88
C SER A 114 12.81 -9.95 9.30
N THR A 115 13.87 -9.14 9.44
CA THR A 115 13.75 -7.69 9.72
C THR A 115 13.24 -6.96 8.50
N ILE A 116 13.83 -7.20 7.32
CA ILE A 116 13.41 -6.58 6.05
C ILE A 116 11.91 -6.86 5.77
N GLN A 117 11.43 -8.06 6.10
CA GLN A 117 10.02 -8.44 5.94
C GLN A 117 9.07 -7.49 6.67
N VAL A 118 9.47 -6.97 7.83
CA VAL A 118 8.62 -6.20 8.75
C VAL A 118 9.02 -4.73 8.91
N LEU A 119 10.00 -4.24 8.13
CA LEU A 119 10.37 -2.82 8.09
C LEU A 119 9.15 -1.93 7.78
N GLY A 120 8.91 -0.90 8.58
CA GLY A 120 7.73 -0.02 8.53
C GLY A 120 6.50 -0.57 9.27
N ALA A 121 6.60 -1.72 9.94
CA ALA A 121 5.57 -2.27 10.83
C ALA A 121 6.04 -2.36 12.28
N GLU A 122 6.99 -1.52 12.69
CA GLU A 122 7.64 -1.49 14.00
C GLU A 122 6.61 -1.44 15.12
N LYS A 123 5.63 -0.54 15.04
CA LYS A 123 4.58 -0.42 16.06
C LYS A 123 3.78 -1.71 16.25
N ALA A 124 3.48 -2.42 15.16
CA ALA A 124 2.74 -3.69 15.23
C ALA A 124 3.63 -4.84 15.72
N LEU A 125 4.89 -4.86 15.30
CA LEU A 125 5.91 -5.82 15.73
C LEU A 125 6.19 -5.71 17.22
N PHE A 126 6.51 -4.50 17.71
CA PHE A 126 6.80 -4.26 19.13
C PHE A 126 5.58 -4.53 20.02
N ARG A 127 4.37 -4.23 19.55
CA ARG A 127 3.15 -4.63 20.26
C ARG A 127 3.05 -6.15 20.37
N ALA A 128 3.28 -6.89 19.28
CA ALA A 128 3.24 -8.35 19.29
C ALA A 128 4.30 -8.96 20.22
N LEU A 129 5.53 -8.42 20.22
CA LEU A 129 6.59 -8.85 21.11
C LEU A 129 6.26 -8.58 22.59
N ARG A 130 5.67 -7.43 22.90
CA ARG A 130 5.30 -7.06 24.28
C ARG A 130 4.13 -7.88 24.82
N THR A 131 3.13 -8.17 23.98
CA THR A 131 1.89 -8.82 24.42
C THR A 131 1.83 -10.31 24.09
N GLY A 132 2.88 -10.89 23.50
CA GLY A 132 2.83 -12.25 22.93
C GLY A 132 1.82 -12.42 21.79
N GLY A 133 1.47 -11.31 21.11
CA GLY A 133 0.48 -11.29 20.04
C GLY A 133 1.01 -11.84 18.71
N ARG A 134 0.14 -11.90 17.70
CA ARG A 134 0.55 -12.30 16.35
C ARG A 134 1.40 -11.20 15.69
N PRO A 135 2.63 -11.50 15.22
CA PRO A 135 3.48 -10.51 14.56
C PRO A 135 2.92 -10.08 13.19
N PRO A 136 3.33 -8.91 12.68
CA PRO A 136 2.96 -8.46 11.33
C PRO A 136 3.53 -9.41 10.27
N LYS A 137 2.76 -9.63 9.18
CA LYS A 137 3.19 -10.49 8.06
C LYS A 137 4.13 -9.78 7.09
N HIS A 138 4.01 -8.46 7.00
CA HIS A 138 4.74 -7.60 6.07
C HIS A 138 4.71 -6.17 6.63
N GLY A 139 5.76 -5.40 6.37
CA GLY A 139 5.77 -3.95 6.57
C GLY A 139 5.53 -3.22 5.25
N VAL A 140 6.44 -2.34 4.85
CA VAL A 140 6.35 -1.59 3.58
C VAL A 140 6.32 -2.47 2.35
N LEU A 141 6.82 -3.70 2.44
CA LEU A 141 6.71 -4.71 1.38
C LEU A 141 5.26 -4.99 0.97
N PHE A 142 4.27 -4.63 1.78
CA PHE A 142 2.87 -4.69 1.37
C PHE A 142 2.59 -3.95 0.06
N GLN A 143 3.35 -2.89 -0.25
CA GLN A 143 3.17 -2.12 -1.49
C GLN A 143 3.59 -2.90 -2.75
N TYR A 144 4.34 -3.98 -2.61
CA TYR A 144 4.72 -4.82 -3.74
C TYR A 144 3.46 -5.46 -4.37
N PRO A 145 3.30 -5.41 -5.72
CA PRO A 145 2.09 -5.85 -6.40
C PRO A 145 1.61 -7.25 -6.02
N GLU A 146 2.51 -8.22 -5.99
CA GLU A 146 2.20 -9.62 -5.68
C GLU A 146 1.76 -9.83 -4.22
N ILE A 147 2.03 -8.90 -3.31
CA ILE A 147 1.65 -9.03 -1.89
C ILE A 147 0.27 -8.41 -1.64
N HIS A 148 0.00 -7.19 -2.11
CA HIS A 148 -1.28 -6.54 -1.81
C HIS A 148 -2.45 -7.19 -2.55
N THR A 149 -2.23 -7.63 -3.79
CA THR A 149 -3.25 -8.30 -4.61
C THR A 149 -3.51 -9.73 -4.15
N ALA A 150 -2.53 -10.40 -3.54
CA ALA A 150 -2.67 -11.78 -3.12
C ALA A 150 -3.70 -11.98 -1.98
N PRO A 151 -4.34 -13.16 -1.92
CA PRO A 151 -5.21 -13.56 -0.82
C PRO A 151 -4.49 -13.51 0.55
N LYS A 152 -5.24 -13.16 1.61
CA LYS A 152 -4.69 -12.92 2.97
C LYS A 152 -3.81 -14.05 3.51
N TRP A 153 -4.09 -15.30 3.15
CA TRP A 153 -3.35 -16.50 3.60
C TRP A 153 -2.06 -16.75 2.83
N GLN A 154 -1.87 -16.13 1.66
CA GLN A 154 -0.65 -16.22 0.84
C GLN A 154 0.32 -15.07 1.14
N ARG A 155 -0.19 -13.88 1.50
CA ARG A 155 0.62 -12.65 1.68
C ARG A 155 1.87 -12.83 2.52
N GLY A 156 1.79 -13.56 3.65
CA GLY A 156 2.94 -13.77 4.53
C GLY A 156 4.04 -14.64 3.91
N LYS A 157 3.66 -15.61 3.06
CA LYS A 157 4.63 -16.47 2.36
C LYS A 157 5.32 -15.70 1.24
N ILE A 158 4.55 -14.92 0.48
CA ILE A 158 5.07 -14.05 -0.57
C ILE A 158 5.99 -12.98 0.03
N ALA A 159 5.57 -12.31 1.10
CA ALA A 159 6.39 -11.31 1.79
C ALA A 159 7.73 -11.87 2.28
N ARG A 160 7.74 -13.11 2.80
CA ARG A 160 8.97 -13.78 3.21
C ARG A 160 9.88 -14.07 2.01
N ALA A 161 9.33 -14.58 0.90
CA ALA A 161 10.10 -14.85 -0.31
C ALA A 161 10.74 -13.57 -0.88
N VAL A 162 9.97 -12.49 -0.95
CA VAL A 162 10.45 -11.16 -1.39
C VAL A 162 11.56 -10.65 -0.46
N ALA A 163 11.36 -10.71 0.86
CA ALA A 163 12.35 -10.26 1.82
C ALA A 163 13.66 -11.05 1.76
N THR A 164 13.60 -12.37 1.53
CA THR A 164 14.81 -13.19 1.34
C THR A 164 15.60 -12.77 0.11
N LYS A 165 14.93 -12.53 -1.03
CA LYS A 165 15.62 -12.11 -2.26
C LYS A 165 16.13 -10.67 -2.14
N LEU A 166 15.40 -9.79 -1.47
CA LEU A 166 15.87 -8.43 -1.14
C LEU A 166 17.11 -8.43 -0.25
N ALA A 167 17.20 -9.30 0.76
CA ALA A 167 18.39 -9.40 1.60
C ALA A 167 19.64 -9.78 0.79
N ILE A 168 19.49 -10.66 -0.21
CA ILE A 168 20.58 -11.05 -1.11
C ILE A 168 20.94 -9.89 -2.05
N ALA A 169 19.93 -9.22 -2.62
CA ALA A 169 20.14 -8.06 -3.50
C ALA A 169 20.85 -6.91 -2.77
N ALA A 170 20.42 -6.56 -1.56
CA ALA A 170 21.04 -5.50 -0.76
C ALA A 170 22.52 -5.80 -0.46
N LYS A 171 22.85 -7.07 -0.16
CA LYS A 171 24.24 -7.50 0.03
C LYS A 171 25.06 -7.42 -1.26
N ALA A 172 24.48 -7.81 -2.39
CA ALA A 172 25.15 -7.72 -3.68
C ALA A 172 25.44 -6.26 -4.07
N ASP A 173 24.43 -5.38 -3.92
CA ASP A 173 24.55 -3.93 -4.17
C ASP A 173 25.65 -3.30 -3.29
N TYR A 174 25.67 -3.59 -1.98
CA TYR A 174 26.62 -2.97 -1.06
C TYR A 174 28.05 -3.55 -1.14
N PHE A 175 28.20 -4.88 -1.09
CA PHE A 175 29.53 -5.50 -0.91
C PHE A 175 30.24 -5.80 -2.22
N THR A 176 29.52 -6.03 -3.31
CA THR A 176 30.12 -6.52 -4.56
C THR A 176 29.90 -5.62 -5.76
N GLY A 177 28.82 -4.84 -5.79
CA GLY A 177 28.38 -4.07 -6.96
C GLY A 177 27.99 -4.93 -8.17
N ARG A 178 27.92 -6.27 -8.04
CA ARG A 178 27.57 -7.17 -9.15
C ARG A 178 26.08 -7.16 -9.39
N PHE A 179 25.69 -7.08 -10.66
CA PHE A 179 24.29 -7.23 -11.05
C PHE A 179 23.90 -8.71 -11.14
N ILE A 180 23.01 -9.14 -10.25
CA ILE A 180 22.46 -10.50 -10.13
C ILE A 180 20.93 -10.53 -10.13
N ALA A 181 20.31 -9.37 -10.40
CA ALA A 181 18.88 -9.17 -10.18
C ALA A 181 18.00 -10.04 -11.08
N ASP A 182 18.40 -10.29 -12.33
CA ASP A 182 17.63 -11.11 -13.27
C ASP A 182 17.39 -12.52 -12.73
N LYS A 183 18.44 -13.13 -12.18
CA LYS A 183 18.35 -14.45 -11.53
C LYS A 183 17.48 -14.39 -10.30
N LEU A 184 17.66 -13.37 -9.44
CA LEU A 184 16.86 -13.22 -8.23
C LEU A 184 15.37 -13.02 -8.55
N LYS A 185 15.05 -12.28 -9.61
CA LYS A 185 13.69 -12.01 -10.07
C LYS A 185 13.04 -13.27 -10.62
N LYS A 186 13.76 -14.06 -11.42
CA LYS A 186 13.29 -15.36 -11.91
C LYS A 186 12.99 -16.31 -10.75
N ASP A 187 13.94 -16.51 -9.85
CA ASP A 187 13.75 -17.37 -8.67
C ASP A 187 12.56 -16.91 -7.80
N LEU A 188 12.38 -15.59 -7.67
CA LEU A 188 11.26 -15.02 -6.92
C LEU A 188 9.92 -15.32 -7.58
N GLN A 189 9.83 -15.15 -8.90
CA GLN A 189 8.61 -15.42 -9.67
C GLN A 189 8.22 -16.89 -9.62
N GLU A 190 9.19 -17.81 -9.79
CA GLU A 190 8.98 -19.25 -9.65
C GLU A 190 8.43 -19.57 -8.25
N ARG A 191 9.07 -19.02 -7.20
CA ARG A 191 8.60 -19.24 -5.82
C ARG A 191 7.21 -18.67 -5.55
N ILE A 192 6.86 -17.54 -6.16
CA ILE A 192 5.51 -16.94 -6.03
C ILE A 192 4.48 -17.81 -6.74
N ALA A 193 4.79 -18.34 -7.93
CA ALA A 193 3.91 -19.25 -8.65
C ALA A 193 3.64 -20.52 -7.84
N GLU A 194 4.68 -21.16 -7.30
CA GLU A 194 4.56 -22.30 -6.40
C GLU A 194 3.65 -22.00 -5.19
N ILE A 195 3.79 -20.83 -4.56
CA ILE A 195 2.96 -20.43 -3.42
C ILE A 195 1.49 -20.28 -3.84
N LYS A 196 1.23 -19.72 -5.03
CA LYS A 196 -0.13 -19.54 -5.54
C LYS A 196 -0.79 -20.88 -5.83
N GLU A 197 -0.05 -21.84 -6.37
CA GLU A 197 -0.54 -23.19 -6.66
C GLU A 197 -0.76 -24.01 -5.39
N LEU A 198 0.28 -24.17 -4.55
CA LEU A 198 0.24 -24.99 -3.33
C LEU A 198 -0.78 -24.48 -2.30
N TYR A 199 -1.03 -23.17 -2.28
CA TYR A 199 -1.94 -22.54 -1.32
C TYR A 199 -3.12 -21.85 -2.01
N ALA A 200 -3.62 -22.42 -3.10
CA ALA A 200 -4.81 -21.93 -3.79
C ALA A 200 -6.03 -21.86 -2.85
N LYS A 201 -6.20 -22.86 -1.98
CA LYS A 201 -7.30 -22.93 -1.02
C LYS A 201 -6.95 -22.23 0.30
N PRO A 202 -7.91 -21.53 0.94
CA PRO A 202 -7.70 -20.96 2.26
C PRO A 202 -7.44 -22.09 3.28
N PRO A 203 -6.56 -21.86 4.27
CA PRO A 203 -6.39 -22.81 5.37
C PRO A 203 -7.72 -22.97 6.11
N ALA A 204 -8.01 -24.21 6.52
CA ALA A 204 -9.19 -24.49 7.34
C ALA A 204 -9.18 -23.54 8.56
N LYS A 205 -10.30 -22.84 8.79
CA LYS A 205 -10.44 -22.00 9.99
C LYS A 205 -10.25 -22.93 11.20
N PRO A 206 -9.41 -22.56 12.18
CA PRO A 206 -9.46 -23.24 13.47
C PRO A 206 -10.90 -23.17 13.95
N MET A 207 -11.53 -24.33 14.18
CA MET A 207 -12.80 -24.35 14.87
C MET A 207 -12.56 -23.66 16.22
N PRO A 208 -13.43 -22.73 16.66
CA PRO A 208 -13.30 -22.18 17.99
C PRO A 208 -13.33 -23.36 18.96
N GLU A 209 -12.24 -23.57 19.70
CA GLU A 209 -12.27 -24.47 20.84
C GLU A 209 -13.45 -24.03 21.70
N LYS A 210 -14.41 -24.94 21.91
CA LYS A 210 -15.48 -24.72 22.87
C LYS A 210 -14.80 -24.58 24.23
N VAL A 211 -14.53 -23.34 24.64
CA VAL A 211 -14.14 -23.03 26.01
C VAL A 211 -15.28 -23.54 26.88
N LYS A 212 -15.08 -24.67 27.57
CA LYS A 212 -15.99 -25.10 28.62
C LYS A 212 -15.95 -23.98 29.66
N GLY A 213 -17.00 -23.16 29.69
CA GLY A 213 -17.13 -22.13 30.71
C GLY A 213 -17.09 -22.77 32.10
N PRO A 214 -16.62 -22.05 33.14
CA PRO A 214 -16.62 -22.57 34.49
C PRO A 214 -18.04 -23.00 34.87
N GLU A 215 -18.18 -24.24 35.37
CA GLU A 215 -19.45 -24.73 35.90
C GLU A 215 -19.96 -23.74 36.94
N ARG A 216 -21.14 -23.17 36.69
CA ARG A 216 -21.75 -22.24 37.64
C ARG A 216 -22.04 -23.02 38.93
N PRO A 217 -21.58 -22.54 40.10
CA PRO A 217 -21.87 -23.23 41.35
C PRO A 217 -23.39 -23.23 41.61
N PRO A 218 -23.92 -24.27 42.27
CA PRO A 218 -25.35 -24.39 42.51
C PRO A 218 -25.86 -23.23 43.39
N PHE A 219 -26.97 -22.64 42.96
CA PHE A 219 -27.59 -21.48 43.59
C PHE A 219 -28.08 -21.84 45.01
N LYS A 220 -27.35 -21.41 46.05
CA LYS A 220 -27.80 -21.57 47.45
C LYS A 220 -28.96 -20.59 47.72
N ARG A 221 -30.19 -21.11 47.77
CA ARG A 221 -31.36 -20.37 48.30
C ARG A 221 -31.11 -20.00 49.76
N GLY A 222 -30.87 -18.72 50.03
CA GLY A 222 -30.75 -18.19 51.39
C GLY A 222 -32.06 -18.37 52.16
N ARG A 223 -31.99 -19.04 53.32
CA ARG A 223 -33.04 -19.04 54.35
C ARG A 223 -33.20 -17.61 54.85
N ARG A 224 -34.36 -16.99 54.59
CA ARG A 224 -34.78 -15.77 55.29
C ARG A 224 -35.04 -16.12 56.75
N GLY A 225 -34.18 -15.62 57.64
CA GLY A 225 -34.40 -15.64 59.08
C GLY A 225 -35.62 -14.77 59.43
N ARG A 226 -36.56 -15.36 60.17
CA ARG A 226 -37.57 -14.65 60.96
C ARG A 226 -36.89 -14.06 62.18
N GLY A 227 -37.21 -12.81 62.54
CA GLY A 227 -36.89 -12.28 63.87
C GLY A 227 -37.14 -10.80 64.08
N GLY A 228 -38.22 -10.48 64.80
CA GLY A 228 -38.44 -9.25 65.58
C GLY A 228 -39.26 -8.18 64.86
N ARG A 229 -40.41 -7.71 65.38
CA ARG A 229 -40.94 -7.65 66.75
C ARG A 229 -42.38 -8.14 66.81
#